data_AF-A0AAW1UMK0-F1
#
_entry.id   AF-A0AAW1UMK0-F1
#
_cell.length_a   1.000
_cell.length_b   1.000
_cell.length_c   1.000
_cell.angle_alpha   90.00
_cell.angle_beta   90.00
_cell.angle_gamma   90.00
#
_symmetry.space_group_name_H-M   'P 1'
#
loop_
_entity.id
_entity.type
_entity.pdbx_description
1 polymer ?
#
loop_
_entity_poly.entity_id
_entity_poly.type
_entity_poly.pdbx_seq_one_letter_code
_entity_poly.pdbx_strand_id
1 'polypeptide(L)'
;MCDVGAIRKVVIFLKIIQILAEPNPQLNLPPYSSSTPSYDNIYPKSDVNRKYDPYDPNRKNQDPYDANRDVYSRDNPYYNYNLGYPEEPGYSSPRPINADGSRNEFPGGSGGLFDPNNPDDRFKNRSPYRGDIRGLLQALDLQASQQCTANVAAQWNFETNVNEATQLEALNAQQAYSEFQHGLWELINRLEKLENIQDPIISRQLRYYSIVGPAALPPDQLDRYNRLINDMLSVYNSATICAHNEPFRCGLRLQPDLVSIMASSRNWDELQFVWTEWRRNTGQQIKDTYEQMVQISNEAARLNNFTNTAEYWNFPFESSTLNDDLEDAWQEVKPLYELLHAYVRRRLRDYYGPDKISRQAPLPAHILGNMWAQSWVNIFDITQPYPGHNFLDVTPEMIKQGYSPIDIFRLAEDFFVSLNLSALPTDFWSGSILQEPLDRVVLCQPSAWDFCNRRDYRIKMCTQVNMKDLITAHHELAHIHYFIQYKNLPKVFRDGANPAFHEAIGEAIGLSVGTPRHLQALGLVQTSVEETSVDINYLYAMALDKVVFLPYAYIMDKWRYDIFKRERVKDQLNCNWWRLSEEYMGIKPPVLRSEIDFDPGSKYHIPANIPYMR
;
A
#
# COMPACT_ATOMS: atom_id res chain seq x y z
N MET A 1 -42.48 -54.97 20.13
CA MET A 1 -43.48 -54.54 19.12
C MET A 1 -43.02 -53.20 18.58
N CYS A 2 -42.77 -53.15 17.27
CA CYS A 2 -42.18 -52.03 16.56
C CYS A 2 -43.06 -50.79 16.62
N ASP A 3 -42.49 -49.62 16.90
CA ASP A 3 -43.15 -48.34 16.64
C ASP A 3 -42.43 -47.60 15.51
N VAL A 4 -43.12 -47.52 14.37
CA VAL A 4 -42.67 -46.99 13.08
C VAL A 4 -42.94 -45.47 13.05
N GLY A 5 -42.50 -44.76 14.09
CA GLY A 5 -42.79 -43.34 14.29
C GLY A 5 -41.64 -42.37 13.98
N ALA A 6 -40.39 -42.84 13.99
CA ALA A 6 -39.23 -41.93 13.94
C ALA A 6 -38.68 -41.63 12.53
N ILE A 7 -39.03 -42.43 11.52
CA ILE A 7 -38.43 -42.30 10.17
C ILE A 7 -39.18 -41.29 9.27
N ARG A 8 -40.44 -40.95 9.58
CA ARG A 8 -41.21 -39.97 8.78
C ARG A 8 -40.87 -38.50 9.07
N LYS A 9 -40.24 -38.17 10.21
CA LYS A 9 -39.85 -36.78 10.54
C LYS A 9 -38.49 -36.39 9.94
N VAL A 10 -37.59 -37.35 9.72
CA VAL A 10 -36.27 -37.08 9.10
C VAL A 10 -36.39 -36.85 7.58
N VAL A 11 -37.35 -37.50 6.91
CA VAL A 11 -37.59 -37.32 5.47
C VAL A 11 -38.29 -35.99 5.15
N ILE A 12 -39.06 -35.42 6.08
CA ILE A 12 -39.67 -34.09 5.91
C ILE A 12 -38.64 -32.99 6.23
N PHE A 13 -37.73 -33.19 7.18
CA PHE A 13 -36.65 -32.25 7.46
C PHE A 13 -35.61 -32.19 6.32
N LEU A 14 -35.32 -33.32 5.67
CA LEU A 14 -34.43 -33.37 4.50
C LEU A 14 -35.09 -32.85 3.21
N LYS A 15 -36.43 -32.83 3.10
CA LYS A 15 -37.13 -32.20 1.97
C LYS A 15 -37.36 -30.70 2.13
N ILE A 16 -37.18 -30.13 3.32
CA ILE A 16 -37.22 -28.68 3.56
C ILE A 16 -35.83 -28.02 3.36
N ILE A 17 -34.74 -28.80 3.45
CA ILE A 17 -33.38 -28.33 3.14
C ILE A 17 -33.08 -28.31 1.62
N GLN A 18 -34.01 -28.80 0.78
CA GLN A 18 -33.83 -28.88 -0.67
C GLN A 18 -34.66 -27.84 -1.47
N ILE A 19 -35.16 -26.77 -0.82
CA ILE A 19 -35.94 -25.69 -1.48
C ILE A 19 -35.34 -24.28 -1.22
N LEU A 20 -34.05 -24.15 -0.88
CA LEU A 20 -33.35 -22.85 -0.95
C LEU A 20 -31.94 -22.97 -1.54
N ALA A 21 -31.80 -23.78 -2.58
CA ALA A 21 -30.83 -23.49 -3.63
C ALA A 21 -31.59 -22.76 -4.74
N GLU A 22 -32.08 -21.56 -4.43
CA GLU A 22 -32.33 -20.59 -5.50
C GLU A 22 -30.99 -20.40 -6.23
N PRO A 23 -30.96 -20.35 -7.57
CA PRO A 23 -29.75 -19.92 -8.26
C PRO A 23 -29.32 -18.61 -7.61
N ASN A 24 -28.06 -18.53 -7.15
CA ASN A 24 -27.46 -17.27 -6.70
C ASN A 24 -28.00 -16.18 -7.64
N PRO A 25 -28.67 -15.12 -7.14
CA PRO A 25 -29.11 -14.05 -8.00
C PRO A 25 -27.84 -13.40 -8.55
N GLN A 26 -27.33 -13.91 -9.66
CA GLN A 26 -26.27 -13.27 -10.42
C GLN A 26 -26.90 -11.98 -10.89
N LEU A 27 -26.43 -10.85 -10.36
CA LEU A 27 -26.79 -9.59 -10.98
C LEU A 27 -26.16 -9.61 -12.38
N ASN A 28 -27.03 -9.49 -13.37
CA ASN A 28 -26.60 -9.13 -14.72
C ASN A 28 -26.16 -7.67 -14.67
N LEU A 29 -24.90 -7.47 -14.26
CA LEU A 29 -24.26 -6.17 -14.36
C LEU A 29 -24.11 -5.82 -15.84
N PRO A 30 -24.20 -4.54 -16.20
CA PRO A 30 -23.88 -4.10 -17.55
C PRO A 30 -22.49 -4.62 -17.94
N PRO A 31 -22.32 -5.19 -19.14
CA PRO A 31 -20.99 -5.55 -19.60
C PRO A 31 -20.16 -4.27 -19.70
N TYR A 32 -18.91 -4.34 -19.27
CA TYR A 32 -17.96 -3.27 -19.49
C TYR A 32 -17.85 -3.06 -21.00
N SER A 33 -18.36 -1.95 -21.54
CA SER A 33 -18.53 -1.81 -22.98
C SER A 33 -17.17 -1.63 -23.65
N SER A 34 -16.56 -2.73 -24.07
CA SER A 34 -15.44 -2.72 -24.98
C SER A 34 -15.99 -2.70 -26.41
N SER A 35 -15.82 -1.60 -27.13
CA SER A 35 -15.70 -1.71 -28.58
C SER A 35 -14.32 -2.31 -28.87
N THR A 36 -14.17 -3.62 -28.69
CA THR A 36 -12.94 -4.37 -28.96
C THR A 36 -12.94 -4.92 -30.39
N PRO A 37 -11.85 -4.79 -31.16
CA PRO A 37 -11.42 -5.86 -32.04
C PRO A 37 -10.85 -7.01 -31.20
N SER A 38 -11.17 -8.24 -31.60
CA SER A 38 -10.71 -9.52 -31.04
C SER A 38 -9.18 -9.57 -30.81
N TYR A 39 -8.75 -9.92 -29.60
CA TYR A 39 -7.37 -10.33 -29.31
C TYR A 39 -7.28 -11.85 -29.27
N ASP A 40 -7.17 -12.47 -30.45
CA ASP A 40 -6.56 -13.80 -30.59
C ASP A 40 -5.16 -13.58 -31.19
N ASN A 41 -4.14 -14.13 -30.52
CA ASN A 41 -2.69 -14.13 -30.86
C ASN A 41 -1.82 -12.97 -30.34
N ILE A 42 -1.41 -13.01 -29.06
CA ILE A 42 -0.08 -12.51 -28.65
C ILE A 42 0.47 -13.37 -27.49
N TYR A 43 1.04 -14.53 -27.81
CA TYR A 43 2.12 -15.16 -27.01
C TYR A 43 3.02 -15.94 -27.97
N PRO A 44 4.32 -15.63 -28.08
CA PRO A 44 5.25 -16.50 -28.81
C PRO A 44 5.51 -17.76 -27.98
N LYS A 45 5.32 -18.94 -28.58
CA LYS A 45 5.85 -20.21 -28.06
C LYS A 45 7.38 -20.09 -27.99
N SER A 46 7.97 -20.23 -26.81
CA SER A 46 9.42 -20.37 -26.65
C SER A 46 9.78 -21.74 -26.07
N ASP A 47 10.85 -22.30 -26.62
CA ASP A 47 11.29 -23.69 -26.52
C ASP A 47 11.66 -24.16 -25.11
N VAL A 48 11.13 -25.33 -24.76
CA VAL A 48 11.50 -26.11 -23.58
C VAL A 48 12.84 -26.81 -23.87
N ASN A 49 13.94 -26.35 -23.26
CA ASN A 49 15.04 -27.20 -22.77
C ASN A 49 16.24 -26.40 -22.23
N ARG A 50 16.37 -26.30 -20.90
CA ARG A 50 17.69 -26.31 -20.22
C ARG A 50 17.51 -26.81 -18.78
N LYS A 51 18.09 -27.98 -18.49
CA LYS A 51 18.10 -28.61 -17.16
C LYS A 51 19.08 -27.88 -16.24
N TYR A 52 18.66 -27.67 -15.00
CA TYR A 52 19.45 -27.18 -13.87
C TYR A 52 20.23 -28.33 -13.22
N ASP A 53 21.50 -28.10 -12.87
CA ASP A 53 22.41 -29.05 -12.20
C ASP A 53 22.75 -28.53 -10.78
N PRO A 54 22.37 -29.24 -9.70
CA PRO A 54 22.41 -28.71 -8.34
C PRO A 54 23.73 -28.94 -7.56
N TYR A 55 24.86 -29.23 -8.21
CA TYR A 55 26.14 -29.45 -7.50
C TYR A 55 27.33 -28.65 -8.07
N ASP A 56 27.45 -27.36 -7.71
CA ASP A 56 28.70 -26.61 -7.82
C ASP A 56 29.39 -26.48 -6.43
N PRO A 57 30.59 -27.07 -6.20
CA PRO A 57 31.22 -27.16 -4.88
C PRO A 57 32.00 -25.91 -4.39
N ASN A 58 31.91 -24.75 -5.04
CA ASN A 58 32.87 -23.65 -4.83
C ASN A 58 32.47 -22.46 -3.92
N ARG A 59 31.46 -22.57 -3.03
CA ARG A 59 31.24 -21.53 -1.99
C ARG A 59 31.74 -21.96 -0.61
N LYS A 60 32.99 -21.61 -0.30
CA LYS A 60 33.60 -21.75 1.03
C LYS A 60 33.26 -20.59 1.98
N ASN A 61 32.98 -20.95 3.23
CA ASN A 61 32.95 -20.21 4.51
C ASN A 61 33.45 -18.75 4.55
N GLN A 62 32.64 -17.88 5.19
CA GLN A 62 33.10 -16.73 6.01
C GLN A 62 32.10 -16.39 7.14
N ASP A 63 32.69 -16.19 8.33
CA ASP A 63 32.31 -15.83 9.72
C ASP A 63 30.86 -15.68 10.28
N PRO A 64 30.67 -15.92 11.61
CA PRO A 64 29.37 -16.00 12.28
C PRO A 64 29.09 -14.84 13.26
N TYR A 65 29.00 -13.59 12.81
CA TYR A 65 28.42 -12.47 13.61
C TYR A 65 27.95 -11.35 12.67
N ASP A 66 26.74 -11.47 12.13
CA ASP A 66 26.08 -10.39 11.39
C ASP A 66 24.57 -10.48 11.63
N ALA A 67 24.05 -9.57 12.47
CA ALA A 67 22.67 -9.54 12.95
C ALA A 67 21.75 -8.63 12.10
N ASN A 68 22.15 -8.25 10.88
CA ASN A 68 21.37 -7.42 9.97
C ASN A 68 21.02 -8.13 8.65
N ARG A 69 20.51 -9.36 8.73
CA ARG A 69 19.90 -10.05 7.58
C ARG A 69 18.40 -9.75 7.52
N ASP A 70 18.05 -8.61 6.91
CA ASP A 70 16.73 -8.42 6.32
C ASP A 70 16.76 -8.89 4.85
N VAL A 71 15.82 -9.78 4.52
CA VAL A 71 15.85 -10.72 3.39
C VAL A 71 15.44 -10.05 2.08
N TYR A 72 16.42 -9.58 1.31
CA TYR A 72 16.36 -9.58 -0.16
C TYR A 72 17.52 -10.45 -0.64
N SER A 73 17.30 -11.77 -0.63
CA SER A 73 18.30 -12.70 -1.11
C SER A 73 18.56 -12.50 -2.61
N ARG A 74 19.83 -12.68 -2.94
CA ARG A 74 20.59 -12.24 -4.12
C ARG A 74 20.17 -12.91 -5.45
N ASP A 75 19.13 -13.74 -5.44
CA ASP A 75 18.74 -14.63 -6.54
C ASP A 75 17.22 -14.62 -6.83
N ASN A 76 16.57 -13.44 -6.82
CA ASN A 76 15.19 -13.31 -7.30
C ASN A 76 15.15 -12.78 -8.76
N PRO A 77 15.02 -13.66 -9.79
CA PRO A 77 14.98 -13.25 -11.19
C PRO A 77 13.64 -12.66 -11.65
N TYR A 78 12.62 -12.53 -10.79
CA TYR A 78 11.26 -12.16 -11.21
C TYR A 78 10.94 -10.65 -11.18
N TYR A 79 11.91 -9.80 -10.83
CA TYR A 79 11.79 -8.33 -11.00
C TYR A 79 12.40 -7.83 -12.31
N ASN A 80 12.76 -8.72 -13.23
CA ASN A 80 13.49 -8.35 -14.45
C ASN A 80 12.82 -8.92 -15.70
N TYR A 81 11.68 -8.35 -16.08
CA TYR A 81 11.20 -8.43 -17.46
C TYR A 81 10.77 -7.05 -17.96
N ASN A 82 11.76 -6.32 -18.46
CA ASN A 82 11.58 -5.23 -19.41
C ASN A 82 11.13 -5.81 -20.76
N LEU A 83 9.95 -5.44 -21.24
CA LEU A 83 9.63 -5.57 -22.66
C LEU A 83 10.23 -4.36 -23.40
N GLY A 84 11.49 -4.48 -23.79
CA GLY A 84 12.12 -3.56 -24.74
C GLY A 84 11.61 -3.84 -26.15
N TYR A 85 10.96 -2.87 -26.78
CA TYR A 85 10.77 -2.86 -28.23
C TYR A 85 11.98 -2.15 -28.89
N PRO A 86 12.55 -2.69 -29.98
CA PRO A 86 13.66 -2.03 -30.67
C PRO A 86 13.19 -0.79 -31.44
N GLU A 87 13.93 0.31 -31.28
CA GLU A 87 14.01 1.39 -32.26
C GLU A 87 14.54 0.84 -33.59
N GLU A 88 14.00 1.28 -34.74
CA GLU A 88 14.65 1.21 -36.06
C GLU A 88 13.82 2.01 -37.11
N PRO A 89 14.39 2.40 -38.28
CA PRO A 89 14.63 3.81 -38.62
C PRO A 89 13.78 4.31 -39.81
N GLY A 90 13.85 5.61 -40.06
CA GLY A 90 13.09 6.29 -41.10
C GLY A 90 13.35 5.80 -42.53
N TYR A 91 12.29 5.79 -43.34
CA TYR A 91 12.38 5.92 -44.80
C TYR A 91 11.12 6.62 -45.36
N SER A 92 11.38 7.45 -46.35
CA SER A 92 10.49 8.38 -47.06
C SER A 92 9.50 7.72 -48.04
N SER A 93 8.27 8.29 -48.12
CA SER A 93 7.35 8.56 -49.26
C SER A 93 7.53 7.84 -50.62
N PRO A 94 6.47 7.61 -51.45
CA PRO A 94 5.56 8.69 -51.90
C PRO A 94 4.07 8.33 -52.21
N ARG A 95 3.29 9.42 -52.39
CA ARG A 95 1.87 9.51 -52.84
C ARG A 95 1.58 8.80 -54.18
N PRO A 96 0.29 8.62 -54.49
CA PRO A 96 -0.24 9.23 -55.71
C PRO A 96 -1.55 10.02 -55.53
N ILE A 97 -1.90 10.71 -56.61
CA ILE A 97 -2.78 11.88 -56.77
C ILE A 97 -3.94 11.52 -57.74
N ASN A 98 -5.06 12.28 -57.65
CA ASN A 98 -6.20 12.47 -58.61
C ASN A 98 -7.32 11.40 -58.63
N ALA A 99 -8.59 11.69 -58.93
CA ALA A 99 -9.42 12.91 -59.06
C ALA A 99 -10.88 12.48 -59.40
N ASP A 100 -11.81 13.44 -59.27
CA ASP A 100 -13.07 13.62 -60.04
C ASP A 100 -14.40 13.44 -59.27
N GLY A 101 -15.31 14.37 -59.59
CA GLY A 101 -16.53 14.71 -58.88
C GLY A 101 -17.77 13.97 -59.35
N SER A 102 -18.87 14.16 -58.60
CA SER A 102 -20.11 14.74 -59.14
C SER A 102 -21.16 14.90 -58.05
N ARG A 103 -21.93 15.98 -58.18
CA ARG A 103 -23.02 16.43 -57.31
C ARG A 103 -24.26 15.55 -57.48
N ASN A 104 -25.10 15.48 -56.43
CA ASN A 104 -26.54 15.64 -56.56
C ASN A 104 -27.17 16.12 -55.22
N GLU A 105 -28.14 17.00 -55.35
CA GLU A 105 -28.78 17.82 -54.31
C GLU A 105 -30.22 17.35 -53.98
N PHE A 106 -30.53 17.28 -52.65
CA PHE A 106 -31.80 17.48 -51.91
C PHE A 106 -33.03 16.54 -52.08
N PRO A 107 -34.02 16.48 -51.13
CA PRO A 107 -34.19 17.23 -49.86
C PRO A 107 -34.59 16.41 -48.59
N GLY A 108 -34.25 16.95 -47.41
CA GLY A 108 -35.19 17.17 -46.28
C GLY A 108 -35.77 15.98 -45.49
N GLY A 109 -35.23 15.75 -44.29
CA GLY A 109 -35.88 14.97 -43.24
C GLY A 109 -35.19 15.18 -41.89
N SER A 110 -35.75 16.06 -41.06
CA SER A 110 -35.23 16.42 -39.73
C SER A 110 -35.19 15.21 -38.80
N GLY A 111 -33.98 14.75 -38.48
CA GLY A 111 -33.70 13.83 -37.38
C GLY A 111 -32.39 14.28 -36.74
N GLY A 112 -32.45 14.68 -35.47
CA GLY A 112 -31.26 15.08 -34.71
C GLY A 112 -30.21 13.98 -34.77
N LEU A 113 -29.04 14.32 -35.32
CA LEU A 113 -27.89 13.44 -35.43
C LEU A 113 -27.36 13.14 -34.03
N PHE A 114 -27.41 11.87 -33.67
CA PHE A 114 -26.69 11.28 -32.56
C PHE A 114 -25.19 11.40 -32.84
N ASP A 115 -24.45 12.16 -32.03
CA ASP A 115 -22.99 12.22 -32.08
C ASP A 115 -22.42 11.20 -31.08
N PRO A 116 -21.82 10.07 -31.53
CA PRO A 116 -21.26 9.05 -30.63
C PRO A 116 -20.04 9.52 -29.84
N ASN A 117 -19.45 10.67 -30.20
CA ASN A 117 -18.19 11.15 -29.65
C ASN A 117 -18.37 12.20 -28.53
N ASN A 118 -19.60 12.57 -28.17
CA ASN A 118 -19.87 13.45 -27.04
C ASN A 118 -20.09 12.61 -25.75
N PRO A 119 -19.26 12.74 -24.71
CA PRO A 119 -19.43 12.01 -23.44
C PRO A 119 -20.77 12.30 -22.77
N ASP A 120 -21.28 13.54 -22.88
CA ASP A 120 -22.50 13.99 -22.20
C ASP A 120 -23.80 13.37 -22.75
N ASP A 121 -23.80 12.90 -24.00
CA ASP A 121 -25.01 12.34 -24.62
C ASP A 121 -25.14 10.81 -24.45
N ARG A 122 -24.07 10.12 -24.01
CA ARG A 122 -24.15 8.69 -23.62
C ARG A 122 -24.93 8.44 -22.33
N PHE A 123 -25.16 9.48 -21.51
CA PHE A 123 -25.81 9.39 -20.21
C PHE A 123 -27.30 9.76 -20.21
N LYS A 124 -27.82 10.39 -21.28
CA LYS A 124 -29.19 10.97 -21.28
C LYS A 124 -30.32 10.00 -21.63
N ASN A 125 -30.02 8.75 -22.04
CA ASN A 125 -31.02 7.86 -22.61
C ASN A 125 -30.98 6.43 -22.02
N ARG A 126 -30.95 6.28 -20.69
CA ARG A 126 -31.00 4.97 -20.02
C ARG A 126 -32.27 4.88 -19.14
N SER A 127 -33.08 3.85 -19.37
CA SER A 127 -34.33 3.59 -18.64
C SER A 127 -34.05 3.33 -17.14
N PRO A 128 -34.81 3.95 -16.22
CA PRO A 128 -34.51 3.89 -14.78
C PRO A 128 -34.88 2.55 -14.14
N TYR A 129 -34.04 2.09 -13.20
CA TYR A 129 -34.33 0.91 -12.38
C TYR A 129 -35.43 1.20 -11.34
N ARG A 130 -36.49 0.40 -11.32
CA ARG A 130 -37.66 0.53 -10.41
C ARG A 130 -37.81 -0.65 -9.43
N GLY A 131 -36.73 -1.41 -9.18
CA GLY A 131 -36.76 -2.62 -8.34
C GLY A 131 -36.63 -2.37 -6.84
N ASP A 132 -36.67 -3.46 -6.05
CA ASP A 132 -36.47 -3.43 -4.60
C ASP A 132 -35.00 -3.21 -4.24
N ILE A 133 -34.70 -2.08 -3.60
CA ILE A 133 -33.36 -1.68 -3.18
C ILE A 133 -32.79 -2.65 -2.12
N ARG A 134 -33.63 -3.21 -1.26
CA ARG A 134 -33.16 -4.16 -0.23
C ARG A 134 -32.71 -5.47 -0.84
N GLY A 135 -33.50 -6.03 -1.76
CA GLY A 135 -33.10 -7.19 -2.55
C GLY A 135 -31.82 -6.94 -3.36
N LEU A 136 -31.69 -5.74 -3.97
CA LEU A 136 -30.47 -5.34 -4.67
C LEU A 136 -29.25 -5.35 -3.74
N LEU A 137 -29.33 -4.70 -2.57
CA LEU A 137 -28.20 -4.66 -1.62
C LEU A 137 -27.80 -6.04 -1.09
N GLN A 138 -28.76 -6.94 -0.89
CA GLN A 138 -28.47 -8.33 -0.51
C GLN A 138 -27.72 -9.09 -1.61
N ALA A 139 -28.15 -8.94 -2.86
CA ALA A 139 -27.46 -9.54 -4.00
C ALA A 139 -26.05 -8.94 -4.17
N LEU A 140 -25.90 -7.63 -3.98
CA LEU A 140 -24.61 -6.94 -3.99
C LEU A 140 -23.68 -7.41 -2.88
N ASP A 141 -24.15 -7.58 -1.64
CA ASP A 141 -23.33 -8.10 -0.53
C ASP A 141 -22.72 -9.47 -0.87
N LEU A 142 -23.55 -10.35 -1.44
CA LEU A 142 -23.14 -11.69 -1.84
C LEU A 142 -22.13 -11.66 -2.99
N GLN A 143 -22.44 -10.94 -4.07
CA GLN A 143 -21.58 -10.89 -5.24
C GLN A 143 -20.27 -10.15 -4.95
N ALA A 144 -20.30 -9.04 -4.21
CA ALA A 144 -19.10 -8.32 -3.80
C ALA A 144 -18.21 -9.19 -2.90
N SER A 145 -18.80 -9.99 -1.99
CA SER A 145 -18.03 -10.94 -1.18
C SER A 145 -17.36 -12.00 -2.06
N GLN A 146 -18.06 -12.55 -3.06
CA GLN A 146 -17.52 -13.55 -3.99
C GLN A 146 -16.39 -13.00 -4.86
N GLN A 147 -16.59 -11.82 -5.46
CA GLN A 147 -15.59 -11.17 -6.31
C GLN A 147 -14.36 -10.76 -5.50
N CYS A 148 -14.56 -10.24 -4.28
CA CYS A 148 -13.44 -9.99 -3.37
C CYS A 148 -12.69 -11.28 -3.02
N THR A 149 -13.41 -12.36 -2.66
CA THR A 149 -12.78 -13.65 -2.30
C THR A 149 -11.91 -14.17 -3.44
N ALA A 150 -12.40 -14.13 -4.68
CA ALA A 150 -11.67 -14.59 -5.85
C ALA A 150 -10.40 -13.73 -6.10
N ASN A 151 -10.52 -12.41 -6.00
CA ASN A 151 -9.37 -11.52 -6.16
C ASN A 151 -8.33 -11.75 -5.05
N VAL A 152 -8.75 -11.70 -3.79
CA VAL A 152 -7.86 -11.87 -2.63
C VAL A 152 -7.16 -13.23 -2.64
N ALA A 153 -7.84 -14.31 -3.04
CA ALA A 153 -7.22 -15.62 -3.15
C ALA A 153 -6.10 -15.65 -4.21
N ALA A 154 -6.31 -15.02 -5.38
CA ALA A 154 -5.29 -14.93 -6.42
C ALA A 154 -4.11 -14.05 -5.98
N GLN A 155 -4.36 -12.91 -5.32
CA GLN A 155 -3.30 -12.07 -4.74
C GLN A 155 -2.50 -12.84 -3.69
N TRP A 156 -3.17 -13.54 -2.79
CA TRP A 156 -2.51 -14.38 -1.79
C TRP A 156 -1.62 -15.44 -2.42
N ASN A 157 -2.09 -16.13 -3.47
CA ASN A 157 -1.32 -17.13 -4.19
C ASN A 157 -0.04 -16.52 -4.80
N PHE A 158 -0.13 -15.33 -5.37
CA PHE A 158 1.04 -14.62 -5.89
C PHE A 158 2.00 -14.20 -4.78
N GLU A 159 1.52 -13.55 -3.72
CA GLU A 159 2.38 -13.06 -2.65
C GLU A 159 3.04 -14.18 -1.82
N THR A 160 2.44 -15.36 -1.79
CA THR A 160 2.96 -16.54 -1.08
C THR A 160 3.64 -17.57 -1.96
N ASN A 161 3.68 -17.36 -3.28
CA ASN A 161 4.36 -18.21 -4.25
C ASN A 161 4.70 -17.40 -5.51
N VAL A 162 5.67 -16.49 -5.40
CA VAL A 162 5.97 -15.52 -6.46
C VAL A 162 6.54 -16.22 -7.70
N ASN A 163 5.77 -16.25 -8.79
CA ASN A 163 6.18 -16.73 -10.10
C ASN A 163 5.28 -16.16 -11.20
N GLU A 164 5.62 -16.40 -12.47
CA GLU A 164 4.88 -15.88 -13.63
C GLU A 164 3.41 -16.36 -13.68
N ALA A 165 3.15 -17.62 -13.31
CA ALA A 165 1.81 -18.19 -13.38
C ALA A 165 0.86 -17.56 -12.34
N THR A 166 1.31 -17.46 -11.09
CA THR A 166 0.53 -16.83 -10.01
C THR A 166 0.39 -15.32 -10.20
N GLN A 167 1.40 -14.67 -10.80
CA GLN A 167 1.31 -13.26 -11.18
C GLN A 167 0.21 -13.03 -12.23
N LEU A 168 0.18 -13.86 -13.27
CA LEU A 168 -0.85 -13.78 -14.30
C LEU A 168 -2.25 -14.06 -13.72
N GLU A 169 -2.37 -15.03 -12.81
CA GLU A 169 -3.61 -15.31 -12.08
C GLU A 169 -4.08 -14.08 -11.28
N ALA A 170 -3.18 -13.45 -10.50
CA ALA A 170 -3.46 -12.26 -9.73
C ALA A 170 -3.87 -11.07 -10.61
N LEU A 171 -3.21 -10.86 -11.75
CA LEU A 171 -3.56 -9.80 -12.70
C LEU A 171 -4.95 -10.02 -13.32
N ASN A 172 -5.26 -11.24 -13.74
CA ASN A 172 -6.57 -11.59 -14.30
C ASN A 172 -7.69 -11.40 -13.27
N ALA A 173 -7.45 -11.82 -12.02
CA ALA A 173 -8.43 -11.68 -10.94
C ALA A 173 -8.65 -10.19 -10.57
N GLN A 174 -7.59 -9.39 -10.56
CA GLN A 174 -7.67 -7.95 -10.32
C GLN A 174 -8.45 -7.23 -11.44
N GLN A 175 -8.24 -7.64 -12.70
CA GLN A 175 -9.00 -7.10 -13.82
C GLN A 175 -10.49 -7.45 -13.70
N ALA A 176 -10.84 -8.72 -13.46
CA ALA A 176 -12.22 -9.14 -13.27
C ALA A 176 -12.90 -8.40 -12.09
N TYR A 177 -12.16 -8.17 -11.00
CA TYR A 177 -12.65 -7.38 -9.86
C TYR A 177 -12.92 -5.92 -10.25
N SER A 178 -12.04 -5.31 -11.04
CA SER A 178 -12.22 -3.94 -11.53
C SER A 178 -13.41 -3.81 -12.49
N GLU A 179 -13.61 -4.79 -13.37
CA GLU A 179 -14.78 -4.87 -14.26
C GLU A 179 -16.09 -4.99 -13.47
N PHE A 180 -16.09 -5.81 -12.40
CA PHE A 180 -17.22 -5.90 -11.46
C PHE A 180 -17.50 -4.55 -10.79
N GLN A 181 -16.47 -3.86 -10.29
CA GLN A 181 -16.61 -2.54 -9.69
C GLN A 181 -17.16 -1.51 -10.68
N HIS A 182 -16.71 -1.53 -11.93
CA HIS A 182 -17.26 -0.66 -12.95
C HIS A 182 -18.74 -0.93 -13.22
N GLY A 183 -19.12 -2.21 -13.38
CA GLY A 183 -20.51 -2.61 -13.59
C GLY A 183 -21.41 -2.21 -12.41
N LEU A 184 -20.88 -2.26 -11.18
CA LEU A 184 -21.53 -1.78 -9.98
C LEU A 184 -21.76 -0.27 -10.00
N TRP A 185 -20.73 0.50 -10.34
CA TRP A 185 -20.82 1.96 -10.50
C TRP A 185 -21.87 2.34 -11.55
N GLU A 186 -21.88 1.68 -12.70
CA GLU A 186 -22.90 1.89 -13.72
C GLU A 186 -24.32 1.56 -13.23
N LEU A 187 -24.48 0.47 -12.48
CA LEU A 187 -25.77 0.06 -11.96
C LEU A 187 -26.31 1.09 -10.97
N ILE A 188 -25.48 1.56 -10.04
CA ILE A 188 -25.90 2.51 -9.01
C ILE A 188 -26.22 3.88 -9.60
N ASN A 189 -25.44 4.34 -10.59
CA ASN A 189 -25.73 5.60 -11.28
C ASN A 189 -27.04 5.57 -12.11
N ARG A 190 -27.63 4.40 -12.35
CA ARG A 190 -28.96 4.25 -12.98
C ARG A 190 -30.11 4.22 -11.97
N LEU A 191 -29.83 4.24 -10.67
CA LEU A 191 -30.85 4.27 -9.62
C LEU A 191 -31.41 5.69 -9.50
N GLU A 192 -32.70 5.87 -9.77
CA GLU A 192 -33.39 7.13 -9.50
C GLU A 192 -33.70 7.28 -8.00
N LYS A 193 -33.86 8.53 -7.55
CA LYS A 193 -34.46 8.86 -6.24
C LYS A 193 -33.69 8.32 -5.02
N LEU A 194 -32.36 8.23 -5.11
CA LEU A 194 -31.51 7.93 -3.93
C LEU A 194 -31.80 8.88 -2.76
N GLU A 195 -32.12 10.15 -3.06
CA GLU A 195 -32.52 11.18 -2.10
C GLU A 195 -33.80 10.84 -1.30
N ASN A 196 -34.68 9.98 -1.84
CA ASN A 196 -35.91 9.58 -1.17
C ASN A 196 -35.71 8.42 -0.18
N ILE A 197 -34.51 7.84 -0.12
CA ILE A 197 -34.18 6.76 0.80
C ILE A 197 -33.95 7.35 2.19
N GLN A 198 -34.94 7.18 3.06
CA GLN A 198 -34.88 7.68 4.44
C GLN A 198 -34.04 6.79 5.38
N ASP A 199 -33.78 5.55 5.00
CA ASP A 199 -32.98 4.62 5.80
C ASP A 199 -31.49 4.98 5.70
N PRO A 200 -30.86 5.46 6.79
CA PRO A 200 -29.49 5.95 6.76
C PRO A 200 -28.48 4.84 6.44
N ILE A 201 -28.77 3.59 6.80
CA ILE A 201 -27.88 2.45 6.55
C ILE A 201 -27.89 2.11 5.06
N ILE A 202 -29.08 2.06 4.44
CA ILE A 202 -29.23 1.81 3.01
C ILE A 202 -28.58 2.95 2.20
N SER A 203 -28.83 4.19 2.59
CA SER A 203 -28.23 5.37 1.95
C SER A 203 -26.70 5.31 2.02
N ARG A 204 -26.14 4.98 3.18
CA ARG A 204 -24.69 4.80 3.35
C ARG A 204 -24.13 3.66 2.49
N GLN A 205 -24.79 2.50 2.43
CA GLN A 205 -24.32 1.38 1.59
C GLN A 205 -24.28 1.79 0.11
N LEU A 206 -25.33 2.44 -0.39
CA LEU A 206 -25.38 2.91 -1.78
C LEU A 206 -24.31 3.95 -2.07
N ARG A 207 -24.06 4.88 -1.13
CA ARG A 207 -22.98 5.87 -1.25
C ARG A 207 -21.62 5.19 -1.40
N TYR A 208 -21.28 4.24 -0.53
CA TYR A 208 -19.99 3.56 -0.61
C TYR A 208 -19.87 2.67 -1.85
N TYR A 209 -20.93 1.96 -2.25
CA TYR A 209 -20.89 1.18 -3.49
C TYR A 209 -20.82 2.06 -4.76
N SER A 210 -21.27 3.31 -4.71
CA SER A 210 -21.18 4.26 -5.83
C SER A 210 -19.77 4.83 -6.04
N ILE A 211 -18.87 4.63 -5.08
CA ILE A 211 -17.52 5.19 -5.09
C ILE A 211 -16.54 4.03 -5.30
N VAL A 212 -16.16 3.83 -6.56
CA VAL A 212 -15.30 2.72 -7.00
C VAL A 212 -13.90 3.18 -7.41
N GLY A 213 -13.61 4.48 -7.29
CA GLY A 213 -12.31 5.06 -7.57
C GLY A 213 -11.92 4.96 -9.05
N PRO A 214 -10.67 4.60 -9.38
CA PRO A 214 -10.20 4.47 -10.76
C PRO A 214 -11.04 3.52 -11.63
N ALA A 215 -11.71 2.53 -11.03
CA ALA A 215 -12.56 1.60 -11.78
C ALA A 215 -13.76 2.29 -12.48
N ALA A 216 -14.09 3.54 -12.13
CA ALA A 216 -15.10 4.32 -12.83
C ALA A 216 -14.65 4.77 -14.24
N LEU A 217 -13.33 4.77 -14.51
CA LEU A 217 -12.77 5.19 -15.80
C LEU A 217 -13.22 4.25 -16.94
N PRO A 218 -13.33 4.77 -18.18
CA PRO A 218 -13.42 3.95 -19.38
C PRO A 218 -12.23 2.98 -19.51
N PRO A 219 -12.39 1.83 -20.21
CA PRO A 219 -11.36 0.78 -20.28
C PRO A 219 -9.99 1.28 -20.73
N ASP A 220 -9.95 2.12 -21.75
CA ASP A 220 -8.74 2.71 -22.32
C ASP A 220 -8.06 3.68 -21.34
N GLN A 221 -8.85 4.46 -20.60
CA GLN A 221 -8.32 5.37 -19.60
C GLN A 221 -7.85 4.65 -18.33
N LEU A 222 -8.56 3.60 -17.89
CA LEU A 222 -8.16 2.77 -16.75
C LEU A 222 -6.85 2.03 -17.05
N ASP A 223 -6.73 1.46 -18.25
CA ASP A 223 -5.49 0.83 -18.71
C ASP A 223 -4.34 1.86 -18.76
N ARG A 224 -4.59 3.06 -19.31
CA ARG A 224 -3.59 4.15 -19.27
C ARG A 224 -3.20 4.52 -17.84
N TYR A 225 -4.15 4.64 -16.92
CA TYR A 225 -3.91 4.93 -15.51
C TYR A 225 -2.99 3.88 -14.87
N ASN A 226 -3.30 2.60 -15.06
CA ASN A 226 -2.51 1.50 -14.53
C ASN A 226 -1.10 1.45 -15.14
N ARG A 227 -0.97 1.69 -16.45
CA ARG A 227 0.35 1.77 -17.11
C ARG A 227 1.21 2.89 -16.55
N LEU A 228 0.67 4.09 -16.35
CA LEU A 228 1.43 5.21 -15.77
C LEU A 228 1.99 4.86 -14.38
N ILE A 229 1.19 4.21 -13.52
CA ILE A 229 1.65 3.76 -12.20
C ILE A 229 2.73 2.68 -12.34
N ASN A 230 2.52 1.70 -13.21
CA ASN A 230 3.49 0.62 -13.43
C ASN A 230 4.81 1.14 -14.01
N ASP A 231 4.78 2.12 -14.90
CA ASP A 231 5.98 2.76 -15.46
C ASP A 231 6.76 3.49 -14.36
N MET A 232 6.08 4.25 -13.51
CA MET A 232 6.72 4.93 -12.37
C MET A 232 7.31 3.94 -11.36
N LEU A 233 6.60 2.86 -11.05
CA LEU A 233 7.07 1.79 -10.18
C LEU A 233 8.25 1.01 -10.79
N SER A 234 8.24 0.80 -12.10
CA SER A 234 9.35 0.16 -12.83
C SER A 234 10.62 0.98 -12.69
N VAL A 235 10.54 2.30 -12.89
CA VAL A 235 11.67 3.22 -12.65
C VAL A 235 12.15 3.12 -11.21
N TYR A 236 11.24 3.17 -10.23
CA TYR A 236 11.59 3.10 -8.81
C TYR A 236 12.30 1.78 -8.43
N ASN A 237 11.75 0.65 -8.87
CA ASN A 237 12.22 -0.68 -8.48
C ASN A 237 13.49 -1.12 -9.22
N SER A 238 13.69 -0.65 -10.45
CA SER A 238 14.88 -0.96 -11.26
C SER A 238 16.04 0.01 -11.02
N ALA A 239 15.81 1.14 -10.33
CA ALA A 239 16.83 2.12 -10.06
C ALA A 239 18.00 1.52 -9.25
N THR A 240 19.20 1.80 -9.74
CA THR A 240 20.45 1.44 -9.07
C THR A 240 21.41 2.62 -9.09
N ILE A 241 22.37 2.61 -8.18
CA ILE A 241 23.48 3.59 -8.19
C ILE A 241 24.83 2.85 -8.17
N CYS A 242 25.89 3.59 -8.45
CA CYS A 242 27.26 3.14 -8.19
C CYS A 242 27.69 3.51 -6.77
N ALA A 243 28.66 2.78 -6.22
CA ALA A 243 29.19 3.04 -4.89
C ALA A 243 30.01 4.34 -4.87
N HIS A 244 29.96 5.04 -3.73
CA HIS A 244 30.75 6.25 -3.52
C HIS A 244 32.25 5.93 -3.58
N ASN A 245 33.03 6.70 -4.34
CA ASN A 245 34.47 6.49 -4.58
C ASN A 245 34.88 5.15 -5.21
N GLU A 246 33.92 4.33 -5.65
CA GLU A 246 34.15 3.06 -6.34
C GLU A 246 33.28 3.00 -7.62
N PRO A 247 33.63 3.77 -8.67
CA PRO A 247 32.77 3.96 -9.85
C PRO A 247 32.49 2.68 -10.65
N PHE A 248 33.27 1.62 -10.45
CA PHE A 248 33.06 0.32 -11.10
C PHE A 248 32.18 -0.63 -10.29
N ARG A 249 31.88 -0.30 -9.02
CA ARG A 249 30.97 -1.05 -8.17
C ARG A 249 29.57 -0.46 -8.32
N CYS A 250 28.84 -0.91 -9.33
CA CYS A 250 27.48 -0.46 -9.64
C CYS A 250 26.42 -1.51 -9.35
N GLY A 251 25.15 -1.14 -9.50
CA GLY A 251 24.03 -2.03 -9.27
C GLY A 251 23.55 -2.06 -7.82
N LEU A 252 23.97 -1.10 -6.98
CA LEU A 252 23.47 -0.97 -5.61
C LEU A 252 22.00 -0.60 -5.65
N ARG A 253 21.16 -1.36 -4.97
CA ARG A 253 19.69 -1.18 -4.92
C ARG A 253 19.27 -0.51 -3.62
N LEU A 254 18.07 0.09 -3.61
CA LEU A 254 17.51 0.70 -2.40
C LEU A 254 17.57 -0.26 -1.21
N GLN A 255 17.11 -1.49 -1.42
CA GLN A 255 17.20 -2.57 -0.45
C GLN A 255 18.01 -3.74 -1.03
N PRO A 256 18.95 -4.32 -0.27
CA PRO A 256 19.35 -3.91 1.09
C PRO A 256 20.38 -2.77 1.11
N ASP A 257 21.06 -2.47 -0.01
CA ASP A 257 22.32 -1.72 -0.01
C ASP A 257 22.17 -0.28 0.49
N LEU A 258 21.32 0.54 -0.15
CA LEU A 258 21.26 1.97 0.17
C LEU A 258 20.61 2.23 1.52
N VAL A 259 19.60 1.45 1.91
CA VAL A 259 19.01 1.52 3.25
C VAL A 259 20.08 1.20 4.30
N SER A 260 20.89 0.17 4.10
CA SER A 260 22.01 -0.14 5.00
C SER A 260 23.00 1.01 5.09
N ILE A 261 23.42 1.60 3.96
CA ILE A 261 24.37 2.72 3.96
C ILE A 261 23.79 3.93 4.68
N MET A 262 22.54 4.31 4.38
CA MET A 262 21.89 5.44 5.03
C MET A 262 21.67 5.23 6.54
N ALA A 263 21.51 3.98 6.98
CA ALA A 263 21.33 3.63 8.39
C ALA A 263 22.65 3.62 9.18
N SER A 264 23.72 3.02 8.62
CA SER A 264 24.96 2.76 9.36
C SER A 264 26.11 3.72 9.06
N SER A 265 26.18 4.28 7.85
CA SER A 265 27.27 5.19 7.52
C SER A 265 27.18 6.48 8.34
N ARG A 266 28.34 7.01 8.67
CA ARG A 266 28.54 8.32 9.33
C ARG A 266 29.45 9.22 8.49
N ASN A 267 29.70 8.84 7.24
CA ASN A 267 30.48 9.63 6.31
C ASN A 267 29.55 10.62 5.59
N TRP A 268 29.79 11.91 5.80
CA TRP A 268 28.99 12.99 5.21
C TRP A 268 28.88 12.88 3.68
N ASP A 269 30.02 12.70 3.00
CA ASP A 269 30.09 12.77 1.55
C ASP A 269 29.47 11.52 0.91
N GLU A 270 29.61 10.35 1.55
CA GLU A 270 28.94 9.11 1.13
C GLU A 270 27.42 9.24 1.26
N LEU A 271 26.93 9.70 2.41
CA LEU A 271 25.50 9.90 2.64
C LEU A 271 24.91 10.93 1.66
N GLN A 272 25.65 12.00 1.36
CA GLN A 272 25.20 13.05 0.45
C GLN A 272 25.13 12.50 -0.99
N PHE A 273 26.13 11.72 -1.40
CA PHE A 273 26.18 11.08 -2.69
C PHE A 273 25.02 10.08 -2.87
N VAL A 274 24.84 9.15 -1.92
CA VAL A 274 23.75 8.15 -1.97
C VAL A 274 22.39 8.83 -2.02
N TRP A 275 22.17 9.84 -1.17
CA TRP A 275 20.92 10.60 -1.12
C TRP A 275 20.60 11.28 -2.46
N THR A 276 21.62 11.85 -3.12
CA THR A 276 21.49 12.60 -4.37
C THR A 276 21.29 11.69 -5.56
N GLU A 277 22.10 10.63 -5.70
CA GLU A 277 22.00 9.70 -6.81
C GLU A 277 20.72 8.89 -6.77
N TRP A 278 20.21 8.53 -5.57
CA TRP A 278 18.90 7.89 -5.45
C TRP A 278 17.79 8.76 -6.06
N ARG A 279 17.76 10.05 -5.71
CA ARG A 279 16.76 11.01 -6.22
C ARG A 279 16.88 11.28 -7.71
N ARG A 280 18.11 11.34 -8.23
CA ARG A 280 18.38 11.49 -9.66
C ARG A 280 17.88 10.27 -10.45
N ASN A 281 18.16 9.06 -9.97
CA ASN A 281 17.80 7.83 -10.69
C ASN A 281 16.35 7.40 -10.47
N THR A 282 15.60 8.04 -9.58
CA THR A 282 14.17 7.78 -9.37
C THR A 282 13.31 9.00 -9.67
N GLY A 283 13.21 9.91 -8.70
CA GLY A 283 12.31 11.05 -8.71
C GLY A 283 12.38 11.86 -10.00
N GLN A 284 13.57 12.26 -10.43
CA GLN A 284 13.74 13.06 -11.65
C GLN A 284 13.15 12.38 -12.90
N GLN A 285 13.24 11.05 -13.02
CA GLN A 285 12.68 10.30 -14.15
C GLN A 285 11.15 10.14 -14.09
N ILE A 286 10.57 10.26 -12.90
CA ILE A 286 9.14 10.03 -12.64
C ILE A 286 8.29 11.29 -12.88
N LYS A 287 8.91 12.48 -12.88
CA LYS A 287 8.21 13.78 -12.86
C LYS A 287 7.10 13.91 -13.92
N ASP A 288 7.40 13.58 -15.17
CA ASP A 288 6.47 13.74 -16.29
C ASP A 288 5.30 12.74 -16.25
N THR A 289 5.61 11.48 -15.91
CA THR A 289 4.61 10.42 -15.76
C THR A 289 3.68 10.72 -14.58
N TYR A 290 4.21 11.28 -13.49
CA TYR A 290 3.44 11.67 -12.31
C TYR A 290 2.42 12.77 -12.64
N GLU A 291 2.80 13.77 -13.43
CA GLU A 291 1.87 14.82 -13.88
C GLU A 291 0.70 14.24 -14.70
N GLN A 292 0.99 13.30 -15.61
CA GLN A 292 -0.06 12.62 -16.38
C GLN A 292 -0.97 11.78 -15.48
N MET A 293 -0.40 11.09 -14.49
CA MET A 293 -1.15 10.31 -13.52
C MET A 293 -2.09 11.19 -12.69
N VAL A 294 -1.64 12.38 -12.27
CA VAL A 294 -2.47 13.36 -11.55
C VAL A 294 -3.67 13.80 -12.38
N GLN A 295 -3.50 13.99 -13.69
CA GLN A 295 -4.59 14.39 -14.58
C GLN A 295 -5.69 13.32 -14.64
N ILE A 296 -5.30 12.05 -14.86
CA ILE A 296 -6.26 10.93 -14.94
C ILE A 296 -6.87 10.62 -13.58
N SER A 297 -6.11 10.74 -12.48
CA SER A 297 -6.65 10.58 -11.12
C SER A 297 -7.76 11.58 -10.84
N ASN A 298 -7.58 12.84 -11.25
CA ASN A 298 -8.60 13.87 -11.10
C ASN A 298 -9.83 13.63 -12.00
N GLU A 299 -9.66 13.00 -13.17
CA GLU A 299 -10.77 12.57 -14.02
C GLU A 299 -11.57 11.44 -13.35
N ALA A 300 -10.88 10.43 -12.80
CA ALA A 300 -11.52 9.37 -12.02
C ALA A 300 -12.29 9.93 -10.82
N ALA A 301 -11.73 10.89 -10.08
CA ALA A 301 -12.41 11.53 -8.95
C ALA A 301 -13.72 12.21 -9.38
N ARG A 302 -13.75 12.89 -10.53
CA ARG A 302 -14.96 13.54 -11.07
C ARG A 302 -16.04 12.53 -11.46
N LEU A 303 -15.66 11.38 -12.02
CA LEU A 303 -16.59 10.29 -12.31
C LEU A 303 -17.21 9.69 -11.02
N ASN A 304 -16.55 9.85 -9.88
CA ASN A 304 -17.06 9.46 -8.56
C ASN A 304 -17.73 10.64 -7.81
N ASN A 305 -18.10 11.72 -8.51
CA ASN A 305 -18.75 12.92 -7.96
C ASN A 305 -17.89 13.73 -6.95
N PHE A 306 -16.56 13.70 -7.10
CA PHE A 306 -15.63 14.56 -6.35
C PHE A 306 -14.99 15.61 -7.24
N THR A 307 -14.59 16.75 -6.68
CA THR A 307 -13.96 17.82 -7.47
C THR A 307 -12.56 17.45 -7.94
N ASN A 308 -11.82 16.68 -7.13
CA ASN A 308 -10.45 16.25 -7.38
C ASN A 308 -10.08 15.05 -6.48
N THR A 309 -8.90 14.49 -6.72
CA THR A 309 -8.40 13.29 -6.02
C THR A 309 -8.23 13.51 -4.51
N ALA A 310 -7.91 14.73 -4.05
CA ALA A 310 -7.77 15.00 -2.61
C ALA A 310 -9.11 14.84 -1.88
N GLU A 311 -10.19 15.34 -2.47
CA GLU A 311 -11.54 15.15 -1.89
C GLU A 311 -11.97 13.68 -1.90
N TYR A 312 -11.66 12.96 -2.98
CA TYR A 312 -11.88 11.51 -3.07
C TYR A 312 -11.09 10.74 -2.00
N TRP A 313 -9.83 11.08 -1.74
CA TRP A 313 -9.05 10.43 -0.67
C TRP A 313 -9.53 10.77 0.73
N ASN A 314 -10.13 11.95 0.92
CA ASN A 314 -10.69 12.36 2.20
C ASN A 314 -12.08 11.76 2.48
N PHE A 315 -12.75 11.20 1.45
CA PHE A 315 -14.09 10.63 1.57
C PHE A 315 -14.25 9.63 2.74
N PRO A 316 -13.33 8.65 2.93
CA PRO A 316 -13.47 7.66 4.01
C PRO A 316 -13.38 8.23 5.43
N PHE A 317 -12.82 9.44 5.60
CA PHE A 317 -12.76 10.11 6.89
C PHE A 317 -14.08 10.81 7.25
N GLU A 318 -14.93 11.10 6.26
CA GLU A 318 -16.24 11.75 6.41
C GLU A 318 -16.22 13.03 7.27
N SER A 319 -15.09 13.73 7.30
CA SER A 319 -14.92 15.00 8.01
C SER A 319 -14.66 16.14 7.03
N SER A 320 -15.48 17.19 7.09
CA SER A 320 -15.27 18.42 6.32
C SER A 320 -14.12 19.27 6.87
N THR A 321 -13.74 19.08 8.13
CA THR A 321 -12.69 19.83 8.83
C THR A 321 -11.38 19.06 8.93
N LEU A 322 -11.26 17.89 8.29
CA LEU A 322 -10.10 17.00 8.44
C LEU A 322 -8.74 17.71 8.34
N ASN A 323 -8.57 18.60 7.35
CA ASN A 323 -7.29 19.32 7.19
C ASN A 323 -7.00 20.30 8.33
N ASP A 324 -8.05 20.93 8.88
CA ASP A 324 -7.93 21.84 10.02
C ASP A 324 -7.65 21.03 11.30
N ASP A 325 -8.36 19.91 11.50
CA ASP A 325 -8.18 18.99 12.62
C ASP A 325 -6.74 18.42 12.66
N LEU A 326 -6.18 18.08 11.49
CA LEU A 326 -4.80 17.60 11.36
C LEU A 326 -3.76 18.70 11.63
N GLU A 327 -4.03 19.92 11.17
CA GLU A 327 -3.16 21.06 11.46
C GLU A 327 -3.15 21.37 12.95
N ASP A 328 -4.32 21.40 13.60
CA ASP A 328 -4.45 21.63 15.04
C ASP A 328 -3.72 20.54 15.83
N ALA A 329 -3.91 19.26 15.47
CA ALA A 329 -3.18 18.15 16.08
C ALA A 329 -1.65 18.28 15.92
N TRP A 330 -1.18 18.72 14.75
CA TRP A 330 0.24 18.99 14.54
C TRP A 330 0.74 20.14 15.42
N GLN A 331 -0.01 21.23 15.54
CA GLN A 331 0.37 22.37 16.39
C GLN A 331 0.47 21.98 17.86
N GLU A 332 -0.35 21.03 18.34
CA GLU A 332 -0.23 20.49 19.70
C GLU A 332 1.06 19.68 19.92
N VAL A 333 1.50 18.91 18.92
CA VAL A 333 2.72 18.09 19.01
C VAL A 333 3.99 18.89 18.74
N LYS A 334 3.89 19.97 17.95
CA LYS A 334 5.02 20.78 17.48
C LYS A 334 5.98 21.22 18.59
N PRO A 335 5.55 21.67 19.79
CA PRO A 335 6.48 22.03 20.87
C PRO A 335 7.41 20.88 21.29
N LEU A 336 6.89 19.64 21.37
CA LEU A 336 7.71 18.47 21.66
C LEU A 336 8.68 18.17 20.52
N TYR A 337 8.19 18.24 19.27
CA TYR A 337 9.02 18.04 18.09
C TYR A 337 10.18 19.04 18.02
N GLU A 338 9.94 20.32 18.28
CA GLU A 338 10.96 21.37 18.26
C GLU A 338 12.05 21.13 19.32
N LEU A 339 11.68 20.66 20.52
CA LEU A 339 12.65 20.27 21.56
C LEU A 339 13.48 19.06 21.13
N LEU A 340 12.84 18.04 20.56
CA LEU A 340 13.51 16.86 20.02
C LEU A 340 14.47 17.21 18.88
N HIS A 341 14.01 18.02 17.92
CA HIS A 341 14.79 18.53 16.80
C HIS A 341 16.00 19.33 17.28
N ALA A 342 15.82 20.25 18.23
CA ALA A 342 16.90 21.04 18.79
C ALA A 342 17.94 20.17 19.50
N TYR A 343 17.51 19.16 20.25
CA TYR A 343 18.40 18.20 20.90
C TYR A 343 19.19 17.38 19.87
N VAL A 344 18.52 16.79 18.89
CA VAL A 344 19.15 16.02 17.79
C VAL A 344 20.16 16.90 17.04
N ARG A 345 19.78 18.13 16.69
CA ARG A 345 20.69 19.09 16.05
C ARG A 345 21.92 19.38 16.88
N ARG A 346 21.78 19.50 18.19
CA ARG A 346 22.93 19.70 19.08
C ARG A 346 23.86 18.49 19.03
N ARG A 347 23.34 17.27 19.17
CA ARG A 347 24.14 16.03 19.16
C ARG A 347 24.83 15.81 17.81
N LEU A 348 24.11 15.99 16.70
CA LEU A 348 24.67 15.92 15.36
C LEU A 348 25.75 16.97 15.12
N ARG A 349 25.60 18.17 15.68
CA ARG A 349 26.63 19.21 15.63
C ARG A 349 27.87 18.86 16.45
N ASP A 350 27.69 18.25 17.62
CA ASP A 350 28.82 17.79 18.44
C ASP A 350 29.57 16.65 17.73
N TYR A 351 28.88 15.83 16.92
CA TYR A 351 29.48 14.76 16.12
C TYR A 351 30.13 15.22 14.79
N TYR A 352 29.37 15.90 13.92
CA TYR A 352 29.83 16.34 12.58
C TYR A 352 30.58 17.67 12.58
N GLY A 353 30.50 18.43 13.68
CA GLY A 353 31.18 19.70 13.83
C GLY A 353 30.36 20.93 13.42
N PRO A 354 30.85 22.12 13.82
CA PRO A 354 30.16 23.40 13.63
C PRO A 354 30.09 23.87 12.18
N ASP A 355 31.02 23.43 11.34
CA ASP A 355 31.13 23.84 9.93
C ASP A 355 30.07 23.17 9.06
N LYS A 356 29.61 22.00 9.47
CA LYS A 356 28.59 21.20 8.79
C LYS A 356 27.19 21.46 9.33
N ILE A 357 27.05 21.63 10.65
CA ILE A 357 25.74 21.81 11.32
C ILE A 357 25.68 23.17 12.02
N SER A 358 24.83 24.05 11.48
CA SER A 358 24.50 25.35 12.09
C SER A 358 23.65 25.18 13.36
N ARG A 359 23.71 26.16 14.26
CA ARG A 359 22.86 26.20 15.45
C ARG A 359 21.42 26.61 15.16
N GLN A 360 21.17 27.25 14.02
CA GLN A 360 19.86 27.82 13.67
C GLN A 360 19.27 27.24 12.40
N ALA A 361 20.10 26.76 11.46
CA ALA A 361 19.60 26.26 10.19
C ALA A 361 18.84 24.92 10.34
N PRO A 362 17.99 24.58 9.35
CA PRO A 362 17.40 23.26 9.20
C PRO A 362 18.45 22.14 9.12
N LEU A 363 18.07 20.94 9.53
CA LEU A 363 18.92 19.74 9.49
C LEU A 363 19.07 19.22 8.05
N PRO A 364 20.29 18.90 7.58
CA PRO A 364 20.47 18.26 6.28
C PRO A 364 19.85 16.86 6.26
N ALA A 365 18.93 16.59 5.32
CA ALA A 365 18.11 15.37 5.32
C ALA A 365 18.92 14.05 5.24
N HIS A 366 20.08 14.05 4.57
CA HIS A 366 20.90 12.86 4.35
C HIS A 366 21.57 12.25 5.59
N ILE A 367 21.67 12.97 6.72
CA ILE A 367 22.37 12.49 7.92
C ILE A 367 21.44 11.98 9.02
N LEU A 368 20.16 11.78 8.69
CA LEU A 368 19.12 11.42 9.67
C LEU A 368 18.84 9.92 9.70
N GLY A 369 19.78 9.09 9.27
CA GLY A 369 19.70 7.63 9.40
C GLY A 369 18.71 6.95 8.45
N ASN A 370 18.09 7.69 7.54
CA ASN A 370 17.05 7.19 6.64
C ASN A 370 17.08 7.95 5.30
N MET A 371 16.78 7.27 4.20
CA MET A 371 16.78 7.85 2.83
C MET A 371 15.90 9.11 2.69
N TRP A 372 14.82 9.21 3.47
CA TRP A 372 13.84 10.29 3.43
C TRP A 372 13.75 11.10 4.71
N ALA A 373 14.56 10.76 5.73
CA ALA A 373 14.47 11.34 7.07
C ALA A 373 13.08 11.18 7.74
N GLN A 374 12.32 10.14 7.36
CA GLN A 374 11.00 9.86 7.96
C GLN A 374 11.09 9.21 9.35
N SER A 375 12.23 8.61 9.67
CA SER A 375 12.55 7.99 10.97
C SER A 375 14.03 8.23 11.22
N TRP A 376 14.37 8.59 12.45
CA TRP A 376 15.71 8.97 12.90
C TRP A 376 16.29 7.94 13.88
N VAL A 377 15.63 6.78 14.06
CA VAL A 377 16.08 5.75 15.01
C VAL A 377 17.52 5.27 14.73
N ASN A 378 17.92 5.25 13.47
CA ASN A 378 19.25 4.76 13.05
C ASN A 378 20.41 5.69 13.41
N ILE A 379 20.16 6.89 13.96
CA ILE A 379 21.20 7.78 14.52
C ILE A 379 21.22 7.77 16.05
N PHE A 380 20.46 6.88 16.68
CA PHE A 380 20.38 6.76 18.14
C PHE A 380 21.76 6.61 18.80
N ASP A 381 22.67 5.83 18.21
CA ASP A 381 24.02 5.59 18.70
C ASP A 381 24.82 6.89 18.93
N ILE A 382 24.67 7.87 18.03
CA ILE A 382 25.38 9.16 18.09
C ILE A 382 24.56 10.27 18.78
N THR A 383 23.26 10.05 19.01
CA THR A 383 22.40 11.05 19.67
C THR A 383 21.87 10.63 21.04
N GLN A 384 22.15 9.40 21.51
CA GLN A 384 21.65 8.86 22.78
C GLN A 384 21.86 9.82 23.97
N PRO A 385 20.82 10.05 24.80
CA PRO A 385 20.91 10.83 26.04
C PRO A 385 21.87 10.28 27.07
N TYR A 386 21.81 8.96 27.32
CA TYR A 386 22.64 8.29 28.32
C TYR A 386 23.50 7.20 27.65
N PRO A 387 24.73 7.52 27.20
CA PRO A 387 25.64 6.54 26.61
C PRO A 387 25.91 5.35 27.53
N GLY A 388 25.85 4.13 26.98
CA GLY A 388 26.13 2.90 27.72
C GLY A 388 24.93 2.26 28.42
N HIS A 389 23.77 2.93 28.43
CA HIS A 389 22.51 2.38 28.94
C HIS A 389 21.61 2.00 27.76
N ASN A 390 21.91 0.88 27.10
CA ASN A 390 21.10 0.44 25.96
C ASN A 390 19.63 0.23 26.38
N PHE A 391 18.70 0.60 25.50
CA PHE A 391 17.29 0.31 25.73
C PHE A 391 17.04 -1.19 25.68
N LEU A 392 15.93 -1.61 26.27
CA LEU A 392 15.58 -3.01 26.44
C LEU A 392 15.45 -3.71 25.07
N ASP A 393 16.23 -4.78 24.86
CA ASP A 393 16.08 -5.72 23.76
C ASP A 393 15.98 -7.14 24.31
N VAL A 394 14.83 -7.79 24.11
CA VAL A 394 14.57 -9.15 24.59
C VAL A 394 14.99 -10.23 23.60
N THR A 395 15.50 -9.86 22.41
CA THR A 395 15.91 -10.80 21.37
C THR A 395 16.87 -11.89 21.89
N PRO A 396 17.94 -11.58 22.64
CA PRO A 396 18.85 -12.61 23.15
C PRO A 396 18.17 -13.59 24.11
N GLU A 397 17.23 -13.11 24.93
CA GLU A 397 16.51 -13.94 25.90
C GLU A 397 15.47 -14.82 25.20
N MET A 398 14.76 -14.31 24.17
CA MET A 398 13.87 -15.12 23.33
C MET A 398 14.61 -16.29 22.67
N ILE A 399 15.78 -16.02 22.07
CA ILE A 399 16.62 -17.05 21.45
C ILE A 399 17.08 -18.07 22.49
N LYS A 400 17.54 -17.62 23.66
CA LYS A 400 17.99 -18.47 24.76
C LYS A 400 16.87 -19.36 25.31
N GLN A 401 15.63 -18.87 25.35
CA GLN A 401 14.45 -19.64 25.76
C GLN A 401 13.93 -20.57 24.65
N GLY A 402 14.50 -20.54 23.45
CA GLY A 402 14.17 -21.44 22.36
C GLY A 402 12.87 -21.09 21.63
N TYR A 403 12.50 -19.80 21.60
CA TYR A 403 11.34 -19.34 20.85
C TYR A 403 11.45 -19.70 19.37
N SER A 404 10.33 -20.10 18.78
CA SER A 404 10.17 -20.22 17.33
C SER A 404 9.15 -19.19 16.81
N PRO A 405 9.09 -18.95 15.49
CA PRO A 405 8.09 -18.06 14.89
C PRO A 405 6.65 -18.38 15.30
N ILE A 406 6.30 -19.67 15.39
CA ILE A 406 4.95 -20.08 15.81
C ILE A 406 4.68 -19.74 17.28
N ASP A 407 5.69 -19.80 18.15
CA ASP A 407 5.54 -19.47 19.57
C ASP A 407 5.30 -17.97 19.76
N ILE A 408 5.90 -17.13 18.91
CA ILE A 408 5.63 -15.68 18.89
C ILE A 408 4.14 -15.41 18.63
N PHE A 409 3.54 -16.07 17.63
CA PHE A 409 2.12 -15.88 17.33
C PHE A 409 1.20 -16.47 18.39
N ARG A 410 1.58 -17.58 19.04
CA ARG A 410 0.81 -18.13 20.17
C ARG A 410 0.83 -17.17 21.36
N LEU A 411 1.98 -16.58 21.66
CA LEU A 411 2.08 -15.57 22.70
C LEU A 411 1.22 -14.35 22.39
N ALA A 412 1.19 -13.95 21.11
CA ALA A 412 0.36 -12.87 20.65
C ALA A 412 -1.14 -13.23 20.71
N GLU A 413 -1.55 -14.45 20.40
CA GLU A 413 -2.93 -14.93 20.61
C GLU A 413 -3.32 -14.88 22.09
N ASP A 414 -2.45 -15.35 23.00
CA ASP A 414 -2.70 -15.35 24.45
C ASP A 414 -2.96 -13.93 24.97
N PHE A 415 -2.28 -12.93 24.42
CA PHE A 415 -2.53 -11.52 24.74
C PHE A 415 -3.99 -11.14 24.41
N PHE A 416 -4.49 -11.43 23.21
CA PHE A 416 -5.87 -11.08 22.84
C PHE A 416 -6.91 -11.91 23.58
N VAL A 417 -6.64 -13.19 23.84
CA VAL A 417 -7.49 -14.04 24.69
C VAL A 417 -7.57 -13.48 26.12
N SER A 418 -6.48 -12.93 26.66
CA SER A 418 -6.48 -12.28 27.97
C SER A 418 -7.37 -11.02 28.04
N LEU A 419 -7.62 -10.39 26.88
CA LEU A 419 -8.57 -9.27 26.71
C LEU A 419 -10.01 -9.74 26.46
N ASN A 420 -10.31 -11.03 26.69
CA ASN A 420 -11.62 -11.65 26.45
C ASN A 420 -12.05 -11.63 24.97
N LEU A 421 -11.09 -11.68 24.04
CA LEU A 421 -11.35 -11.89 22.62
C LEU A 421 -11.30 -13.39 22.28
N SER A 422 -11.89 -13.75 21.14
CA SER A 422 -11.93 -15.14 20.68
C SER A 422 -10.55 -15.65 20.26
N ALA A 423 -10.18 -16.87 20.63
CA ALA A 423 -9.04 -17.56 20.02
C ALA A 423 -9.19 -17.61 18.48
N LEU A 424 -8.05 -17.70 17.79
CA LEU A 424 -7.98 -17.73 16.33
C LEU A 424 -8.52 -19.06 15.80
N PRO A 425 -9.21 -19.05 14.65
CA PRO A 425 -9.75 -20.28 14.05
C PRO A 425 -8.61 -21.20 13.61
N THR A 426 -8.87 -22.51 13.54
CA THR A 426 -7.89 -23.50 13.03
C THR A 426 -7.42 -23.16 11.61
N ASP A 427 -8.32 -22.60 10.80
CA ASP A 427 -8.04 -22.22 9.42
C ASP A 427 -6.96 -21.13 9.35
N PHE A 428 -6.92 -20.20 10.33
CA PHE A 428 -5.87 -19.17 10.43
C PHE A 428 -4.48 -19.81 10.54
N TRP A 429 -4.31 -20.78 11.45
CA TRP A 429 -3.03 -21.44 11.68
C TRP A 429 -2.58 -22.28 10.47
N SER A 430 -3.52 -22.92 9.79
CA SER A 430 -3.22 -23.75 8.61
C SER A 430 -2.99 -22.94 7.33
N GLY A 431 -3.65 -21.77 7.21
CA GLY A 431 -3.62 -20.94 6.01
C GLY A 431 -2.51 -19.89 6.02
N SER A 432 -2.06 -19.44 7.19
CA SER A 432 -1.08 -18.37 7.33
C SER A 432 0.36 -18.81 7.01
N ILE A 433 1.17 -17.85 6.54
CA ILE A 433 2.61 -18.00 6.40
C ILE A 433 3.26 -17.22 7.54
N LEU A 434 3.59 -17.93 8.63
CA LEU A 434 4.15 -17.35 9.86
C LEU A 434 5.68 -17.52 9.95
N GLN A 435 6.28 -18.15 8.95
CA GLN A 435 7.71 -18.30 8.77
C GLN A 435 8.00 -18.42 7.27
N GLU A 436 9.21 -18.05 6.84
CA GLU A 436 9.60 -18.16 5.44
C GLU A 436 9.63 -19.64 5.01
N PRO A 437 8.87 -20.05 3.97
CA PRO A 437 8.94 -21.39 3.43
C PRO A 437 10.22 -21.59 2.60
N LEU A 438 10.78 -22.80 2.64
CA LEU A 438 12.03 -23.12 1.93
C LEU A 438 11.81 -23.53 0.47
N ASP A 439 10.58 -23.89 0.10
CA ASP A 439 10.21 -24.46 -1.20
C ASP A 439 9.80 -23.42 -2.24
N ARG A 440 9.60 -22.15 -1.84
CA ARG A 440 9.09 -21.09 -2.73
C ARG A 440 9.44 -19.69 -2.26
N VAL A 441 9.35 -18.75 -3.19
CA VAL A 441 9.59 -17.32 -2.91
C VAL A 441 8.31 -16.69 -2.39
N VAL A 442 8.42 -15.95 -1.28
CA VAL A 442 7.32 -15.23 -0.63
C VAL A 442 7.67 -13.75 -0.52
N LEU A 443 6.69 -12.87 -0.69
CA LEU A 443 6.85 -11.46 -0.35
C LEU A 443 6.79 -11.31 1.17
N CYS A 444 7.94 -11.13 1.81
CA CYS A 444 8.08 -11.23 3.27
C CYS A 444 7.54 -10.04 4.09
N GLN A 445 7.05 -8.97 3.45
CA GLN A 445 6.47 -7.84 4.17
C GLN A 445 5.27 -8.29 5.01
N PRO A 446 5.24 -7.98 6.33
CA PRO A 446 4.12 -8.29 7.21
C PRO A 446 2.81 -7.77 6.66
N SER A 447 1.76 -8.59 6.71
CA SER A 447 0.42 -8.21 6.28
C SER A 447 -0.64 -9.18 6.82
N ALA A 448 -1.79 -8.62 7.17
CA ALA A 448 -3.00 -9.34 7.55
C ALA A 448 -4.05 -9.30 6.43
N TRP A 449 -4.74 -10.43 6.21
CA TRP A 449 -5.63 -10.64 5.06
C TRP A 449 -7.03 -11.11 5.50
N ASP A 450 -8.07 -10.41 5.05
CA ASP A 450 -9.48 -10.86 5.09
C ASP A 450 -9.88 -11.39 3.71
N PHE A 451 -10.22 -12.68 3.62
CA PHE A 451 -10.65 -13.33 2.38
C PHE A 451 -12.09 -13.01 2.00
N CYS A 452 -12.73 -12.03 2.65
CA CYS A 452 -14.06 -11.52 2.34
C CYS A 452 -15.21 -12.53 2.51
N ASN A 453 -14.94 -13.71 3.07
CA ASN A 453 -15.89 -14.81 3.20
C ASN A 453 -16.39 -15.05 4.64
N ARG A 454 -16.03 -14.16 5.58
CA ARG A 454 -16.41 -14.18 7.01
C ARG A 454 -15.79 -15.33 7.83
N ARG A 455 -14.82 -16.05 7.28
CA ARG A 455 -14.25 -17.26 7.90
C ARG A 455 -12.73 -17.33 7.82
N ASP A 456 -12.18 -17.03 6.66
CA ASP A 456 -10.77 -17.20 6.34
C ASP A 456 -10.02 -15.87 6.52
N TYR A 457 -9.09 -15.88 7.47
CA TYR A 457 -8.25 -14.76 7.85
C TYR A 457 -6.83 -15.27 7.99
N ARG A 458 -5.84 -14.56 7.46
CA ARG A 458 -4.46 -15.04 7.42
C ARG A 458 -3.45 -13.94 7.64
N ILE A 459 -2.29 -14.32 8.18
CA ILE A 459 -1.10 -13.47 8.20
C ILE A 459 -0.04 -14.03 7.27
N LYS A 460 0.65 -13.12 6.58
CA LYS A 460 1.88 -13.41 5.84
C LYS A 460 3.00 -12.59 6.44
N MET A 461 3.95 -13.26 7.08
CA MET A 461 5.12 -12.65 7.71
C MET A 461 6.27 -13.66 7.74
N CYS A 462 7.45 -13.27 7.25
CA CYS A 462 8.67 -14.09 7.36
C CYS A 462 9.34 -13.87 8.72
N THR A 463 8.64 -14.25 9.78
CA THR A 463 8.96 -13.93 11.17
C THR A 463 10.31 -14.47 11.60
N GLN A 464 11.13 -13.59 12.16
CA GLN A 464 12.39 -13.88 12.82
C GLN A 464 12.20 -13.84 14.33
N VAL A 465 13.06 -14.56 15.06
CA VAL A 465 13.01 -14.60 16.52
C VAL A 465 13.73 -13.38 17.09
N ASN A 466 13.01 -12.26 17.16
CA ASN A 466 13.49 -11.00 17.74
C ASN A 466 12.34 -10.15 18.31
N MET A 467 12.69 -9.12 19.10
CA MET A 467 11.73 -8.24 19.76
C MET A 467 10.85 -7.45 18.78
N LYS A 468 11.41 -7.00 17.65
CA LYS A 468 10.67 -6.24 16.62
C LYS A 468 9.54 -7.09 16.03
N ASP A 469 9.83 -8.34 15.69
CA ASP A 469 8.88 -9.26 15.09
C ASP A 469 7.88 -9.80 16.12
N LEU A 470 8.25 -9.86 17.40
CA LEU A 470 7.29 -10.07 18.50
C LEU A 470 6.23 -8.97 18.54
N ILE A 471 6.64 -7.70 18.49
CA ILE A 471 5.72 -6.56 18.49
C ILE A 471 4.89 -6.54 17.20
N THR A 472 5.53 -6.79 16.05
CA THR A 472 4.87 -6.84 14.74
C THR A 472 3.82 -7.95 14.69
N ALA A 473 4.09 -9.14 15.23
CA ALA A 473 3.09 -10.21 15.29
C ALA A 473 1.83 -9.81 16.06
N HIS A 474 1.96 -9.05 17.15
CA HIS A 474 0.82 -8.51 17.88
C HIS A 474 0.07 -7.42 17.09
N HIS A 475 0.80 -6.55 16.37
CA HIS A 475 0.20 -5.57 15.46
C HIS A 475 -0.63 -6.28 14.38
N GLU A 476 -0.08 -7.28 13.69
CA GLU A 476 -0.79 -8.00 12.63
C GLU A 476 -1.99 -8.79 13.15
N LEU A 477 -1.90 -9.40 14.34
CA LEU A 477 -3.05 -10.05 14.96
C LEU A 477 -4.14 -9.07 15.37
N ALA A 478 -3.81 -7.81 15.68
CA ALA A 478 -4.82 -6.80 15.94
C ALA A 478 -5.71 -6.56 14.69
N HIS A 479 -5.12 -6.54 13.50
CA HIS A 479 -5.87 -6.49 12.23
C HIS A 479 -6.80 -7.69 12.09
N ILE A 480 -6.30 -8.91 12.35
CA ILE A 480 -7.10 -10.15 12.29
C ILE A 480 -8.29 -10.08 13.25
N HIS A 481 -8.07 -9.63 14.49
CA HIS A 481 -9.16 -9.45 15.44
C HIS A 481 -10.16 -8.40 14.97
N TYR A 482 -9.71 -7.30 14.37
CA TYR A 482 -10.62 -6.30 13.81
C TYR A 482 -11.47 -6.90 12.69
N PHE A 483 -10.87 -7.68 11.79
CA PHE A 483 -11.57 -8.40 10.72
C PHE A 483 -12.67 -9.32 11.27
N ILE A 484 -12.35 -10.06 12.34
CA ILE A 484 -13.29 -10.96 13.01
C ILE A 484 -14.45 -10.18 13.64
N GLN A 485 -14.20 -9.01 14.23
CA GLN A 485 -15.25 -8.21 14.89
C GLN A 485 -16.30 -7.69 13.91
N TYR A 486 -15.90 -7.20 12.74
CA TYR A 486 -16.85 -6.64 11.77
C TYR A 486 -17.41 -7.67 10.77
N LYS A 487 -17.03 -8.96 10.85
CA LYS A 487 -17.33 -9.97 9.82
C LYS A 487 -18.82 -10.14 9.49
N ASN A 488 -19.71 -9.80 10.42
CA ASN A 488 -21.15 -9.91 10.26
C ASN A 488 -21.80 -8.69 9.59
N LEU A 489 -21.02 -7.62 9.34
CA LEU A 489 -21.48 -6.47 8.58
C LEU A 489 -21.62 -6.80 7.08
N PRO A 490 -22.44 -6.04 6.32
CA PRO A 490 -22.40 -6.04 4.87
C PRO A 490 -20.97 -5.82 4.36
N LYS A 491 -20.59 -6.43 3.25
CA LYS A 491 -19.23 -6.42 2.67
C LYS A 491 -18.68 -5.01 2.48
N VAL A 492 -19.54 -4.07 2.11
CA VAL A 492 -19.21 -2.64 1.94
C VAL A 492 -18.81 -1.95 3.24
N PHE A 493 -19.17 -2.49 4.40
CA PHE A 493 -18.80 -1.98 5.73
C PHE A 493 -17.76 -2.84 6.46
N ARG A 494 -17.18 -3.85 5.80
CA ARG A 494 -16.09 -4.65 6.37
C ARG A 494 -14.75 -3.97 6.09
N ASP A 495 -14.55 -2.85 6.77
CA ASP A 495 -13.35 -2.02 6.76
C ASP A 495 -13.32 -1.24 8.09
N GLY A 496 -12.23 -0.54 8.37
CA GLY A 496 -12.11 0.35 9.52
C GLY A 496 -13.14 1.49 9.48
N ALA A 497 -13.44 2.07 10.64
CA ALA A 497 -14.34 3.24 10.71
C ALA A 497 -13.87 4.39 9.79
N ASN A 498 -12.56 4.56 9.66
CA ASN A 498 -11.87 5.25 8.59
C ASN A 498 -10.50 4.55 8.36
N PRO A 499 -9.71 4.92 7.34
CA PRO A 499 -8.46 4.24 7.01
C PRO A 499 -7.43 4.19 8.15
N ALA A 500 -7.45 5.15 9.08
CA ALA A 500 -6.49 5.23 10.17
C ALA A 500 -6.80 4.28 11.33
N PHE A 501 -8.04 3.82 11.49
CA PHE A 501 -8.42 2.95 12.61
C PHE A 501 -7.74 1.58 12.56
N HIS A 502 -7.50 1.04 11.36
CA HIS A 502 -6.81 -0.24 11.21
C HIS A 502 -5.41 -0.16 11.82
N GLU A 503 -4.61 0.80 11.34
CA GLU A 503 -3.23 0.97 11.78
C GLU A 503 -3.16 1.41 13.25
N ALA A 504 -4.02 2.34 13.68
CA ALA A 504 -4.01 2.84 15.05
C ALA A 504 -4.25 1.76 16.10
N ILE A 505 -5.11 0.77 15.83
CA ILE A 505 -5.35 -0.34 16.76
C ILE A 505 -4.11 -1.25 16.82
N GLY A 506 -3.51 -1.60 15.68
CA GLY A 506 -2.27 -2.37 15.63
C GLY A 506 -1.13 -1.70 16.40
N GLU A 507 -0.95 -0.39 16.18
CA GLU A 507 0.06 0.41 16.88
C GLU A 507 -0.21 0.52 18.39
N ALA A 508 -1.46 0.69 18.82
CA ALA A 508 -1.82 0.75 20.23
C ALA A 508 -1.50 -0.56 20.98
N ILE A 509 -1.74 -1.70 20.33
CA ILE A 509 -1.34 -3.01 20.87
C ILE A 509 0.19 -3.12 20.91
N GLY A 510 0.87 -2.77 19.82
CA GLY A 510 2.33 -2.80 19.75
C GLY A 510 3.01 -1.99 20.86
N LEU A 511 2.47 -0.80 21.16
CA LEU A 511 2.93 0.05 22.28
C LEU A 511 2.78 -0.64 23.64
N SER A 512 1.69 -1.37 23.85
CA SER A 512 1.44 -2.10 25.10
C SER A 512 2.41 -3.27 25.28
N VAL A 513 2.65 -4.00 24.19
CA VAL A 513 3.53 -5.18 24.16
C VAL A 513 5.00 -4.80 24.33
N GLY A 514 5.42 -3.67 23.76
CA GLY A 514 6.78 -3.15 23.89
C GLY A 514 7.16 -2.65 25.29
N THR A 515 6.22 -2.59 26.24
CA THR A 515 6.52 -2.09 27.58
C THR A 515 7.39 -3.06 28.39
N PRO A 516 8.36 -2.56 29.18
CA PRO A 516 9.17 -3.42 30.06
C PRO A 516 8.33 -4.27 31.01
N ARG A 517 7.21 -3.72 31.52
CA ARG A 517 6.30 -4.43 32.41
C ARG A 517 5.63 -5.64 31.73
N HIS A 518 5.21 -5.48 30.48
CA HIS A 518 4.64 -6.61 29.73
C HIS A 518 5.70 -7.67 29.44
N LEU A 519 6.87 -7.26 28.96
CA LEU A 519 7.99 -8.17 28.67
C LEU A 519 8.50 -8.92 29.92
N GLN A 520 8.43 -8.31 31.11
CA GLN A 520 8.65 -8.99 32.39
C GLN A 520 7.58 -10.04 32.69
N ALA A 521 6.30 -9.74 32.44
CA ALA A 521 5.21 -10.69 32.62
C ALA A 521 5.33 -11.91 31.69
N LEU A 522 5.94 -11.73 30.51
CA LEU A 522 6.30 -12.81 29.59
C LEU A 522 7.56 -13.60 30.02
N GLY A 523 8.24 -13.19 31.10
CA GLY A 523 9.49 -13.81 31.55
C GLY A 523 10.71 -13.49 30.66
N LEU A 524 10.60 -12.50 29.78
CA LEU A 524 11.68 -12.09 28.86
C LEU A 524 12.62 -11.05 29.47
N VAL A 525 12.28 -10.50 30.65
CA VAL A 525 13.06 -9.51 31.38
C VAL A 525 13.15 -9.94 32.84
N GLN A 526 14.37 -10.15 33.34
CA GLN A 526 14.60 -10.77 34.66
C GLN A 526 14.70 -9.77 35.83
N THR A 527 14.96 -8.50 35.56
CA THR A 527 15.17 -7.47 36.60
C THR A 527 14.23 -6.30 36.36
N SER A 528 13.76 -5.65 37.43
CA SER A 528 13.09 -4.36 37.33
C SER A 528 14.05 -3.37 36.65
N VAL A 529 13.75 -3.00 35.41
CA VAL A 529 14.46 -1.94 34.69
C VAL A 529 13.98 -0.61 35.27
N GLU A 530 14.23 -0.36 36.55
CA GLU A 530 13.95 0.92 37.21
C GLU A 530 15.21 1.79 37.15
N GLU A 531 15.73 1.98 35.94
CA GLU A 531 16.81 2.94 35.71
C GLU A 531 16.28 4.04 34.80
N THR A 532 16.13 5.24 35.35
CA THR A 532 15.60 6.41 34.61
C THR A 532 16.37 6.68 33.31
N SER A 533 17.66 6.31 33.24
CA SER A 533 18.48 6.41 32.03
C SER A 533 17.98 5.50 30.89
N VAL A 534 17.58 4.27 31.21
CA VAL A 534 17.05 3.30 30.24
C VAL A 534 15.67 3.73 29.74
N ASP A 535 14.81 4.22 30.65
CA ASP A 535 13.49 4.75 30.29
C ASP A 535 13.59 5.96 29.36
N ILE A 536 14.49 6.91 29.66
CA ILE A 536 14.70 8.08 28.79
C ILE A 536 15.26 7.65 27.43
N ASN A 537 16.21 6.71 27.39
CA ASN A 537 16.73 6.21 26.12
C ASN A 537 15.65 5.49 25.30
N TYR A 538 14.75 4.72 25.94
CA TYR A 538 13.60 4.10 25.27
C TYR A 538 12.62 5.14 24.72
N LEU A 539 12.18 6.10 25.54
CA LEU A 539 11.29 7.19 25.12
C LEU A 539 11.91 8.03 24.00
N TYR A 540 13.22 8.27 24.08
CA TYR A 540 13.96 8.98 23.03
C TYR A 540 13.99 8.20 21.72
N ALA A 541 14.31 6.90 21.75
CA ALA A 541 14.27 6.04 20.56
C ALA A 541 12.87 5.99 19.93
N MET A 542 11.82 5.88 20.76
CA MET A 542 10.43 5.96 20.31
C MET A 542 10.12 7.32 19.67
N ALA A 543 10.58 8.42 20.26
CA ALA A 543 10.36 9.76 19.72
C ALA A 543 11.08 9.95 18.37
N LEU A 544 12.29 9.41 18.22
CA LEU A 544 13.04 9.39 16.96
C LEU A 544 12.37 8.55 15.86
N ASP A 545 11.37 7.74 16.17
CA ASP A 545 10.60 7.02 15.17
C ASP A 545 9.20 7.63 14.99
N LYS A 546 8.43 7.74 16.07
CA LYS A 546 7.01 8.11 16.02
C LYS A 546 6.77 9.62 15.94
N VAL A 547 7.46 10.42 16.76
CA VAL A 547 7.24 11.88 16.80
C VAL A 547 7.79 12.55 15.55
N VAL A 548 8.94 12.10 15.04
CA VAL A 548 9.55 12.68 13.83
C VAL A 548 8.84 12.27 12.54
N PHE A 549 8.11 11.16 12.57
CA PHE A 549 7.32 10.67 11.44
C PHE A 549 6.07 11.52 11.19
N LEU A 550 5.43 12.06 12.25
CA LEU A 550 4.21 12.86 12.15
C LEU A 550 4.30 14.01 11.13
N PRO A 551 5.28 14.93 11.19
CA PRO A 551 5.37 16.00 10.20
C PRO A 551 5.69 15.47 8.81
N TYR A 552 6.48 14.40 8.68
CA TYR A 552 6.78 13.78 7.39
C TYR A 552 5.50 13.23 6.74
N ALA A 553 4.70 12.49 7.51
CA ALA A 553 3.45 11.90 7.03
C ALA A 553 2.44 12.97 6.65
N TYR A 554 2.29 14.00 7.49
CA TYR A 554 1.39 15.11 7.26
C TYR A 554 1.73 15.89 5.98
N ILE A 555 3.01 16.26 5.77
CA ILE A 555 3.38 17.03 4.58
C ILE A 555 3.28 16.24 3.27
N MET A 556 3.40 14.90 3.31
CA MET A 556 3.28 14.08 2.09
C MET A 556 1.93 14.26 1.43
N ASP A 557 0.84 14.12 2.20
CA ASP A 557 -0.49 14.31 1.65
C ASP A 557 -0.90 15.77 1.54
N LYS A 558 -0.47 16.64 2.45
CA LYS A 558 -0.64 18.09 2.27
C LYS A 558 -0.06 18.57 0.93
N TRP A 559 1.15 18.13 0.58
CA TRP A 559 1.78 18.44 -0.70
C TRP A 559 1.04 17.84 -1.89
N ARG A 560 0.56 16.58 -1.79
CA ARG A 560 -0.25 15.97 -2.87
C ARG A 560 -1.59 16.63 -3.05
N TYR A 561 -2.24 17.08 -1.97
CA TYR A 561 -3.51 17.78 -2.04
C TYR A 561 -3.39 19.10 -2.79
N ASP A 562 -2.34 19.88 -2.55
CA ASP A 562 -2.05 21.10 -3.33
C ASP A 562 -2.01 20.82 -4.85
N ILE A 563 -1.44 19.67 -5.24
CA ILE A 563 -1.31 19.26 -6.65
C ILE A 563 -2.66 18.80 -7.22
N PHE A 564 -3.38 17.95 -6.49
CA PHE A 564 -4.68 17.45 -6.93
C PHE A 564 -5.70 18.58 -7.07
N LYS A 565 -5.66 19.58 -6.18
CA LYS A 565 -6.47 20.80 -6.25
C LYS A 565 -6.01 21.80 -7.31
N ARG A 566 -4.88 21.54 -7.99
CA ARG A 566 -4.23 22.42 -8.98
C ARG A 566 -3.76 23.77 -8.41
N GLU A 567 -3.50 23.83 -7.11
CA GLU A 567 -2.90 25.00 -6.45
C GLU A 567 -1.39 25.10 -6.75
N ARG A 568 -0.78 23.97 -7.12
CA ARG A 568 0.62 23.87 -7.58
C ARG A 568 0.69 23.20 -8.93
N VAL A 569 1.53 23.74 -9.80
CA VAL A 569 1.79 23.22 -11.15
C VAL A 569 3.16 22.56 -11.23
N LYS A 570 3.45 21.90 -12.35
CA LYS A 570 4.69 21.16 -12.61
C LYS A 570 5.98 21.91 -12.25
N ASP A 571 6.02 23.22 -12.48
CA ASP A 571 7.19 24.07 -12.25
C ASP A 571 7.27 24.61 -10.81
N GLN A 572 6.51 24.03 -9.88
CA GLN A 572 6.51 24.39 -8.46
C GLN A 572 6.50 23.17 -7.55
N LEU A 573 6.60 21.95 -8.10
CA LEU A 573 6.43 20.72 -7.36
C LEU A 573 7.54 20.53 -6.34
N ASN A 574 8.79 20.65 -6.78
CA ASN A 574 9.94 20.31 -5.95
C ASN A 574 10.26 21.40 -4.92
N CYS A 575 10.10 22.68 -5.30
CA CYS A 575 10.29 23.78 -4.37
C CYS A 575 9.17 23.81 -3.31
N ASN A 576 7.92 23.48 -3.65
CA ASN A 576 6.86 23.38 -2.66
C ASN A 576 7.13 22.25 -1.66
N TRP A 577 7.64 21.09 -2.13
CA TRP A 577 8.03 19.99 -1.25
C TRP A 577 9.08 20.43 -0.22
N TRP A 578 10.14 21.10 -0.66
CA TRP A 578 11.20 21.54 0.25
C TRP A 578 10.78 22.70 1.15
N ARG A 579 9.89 23.58 0.69
CA ARG A 579 9.26 24.62 1.53
C ARG A 579 8.50 23.99 2.69
N LEU A 580 7.65 22.99 2.41
CA LEU A 580 6.90 22.27 3.44
C LEU A 580 7.83 21.44 4.36
N SER A 581 8.86 20.80 3.80
CA SER A 581 9.86 20.06 4.58
C SER A 581 10.62 20.97 5.55
N GLU A 582 10.97 22.19 5.13
CA GLU A 582 11.62 23.16 6.01
C GLU A 582 10.66 23.70 7.07
N GLU A 583 9.42 24.01 6.70
CA GLU A 583 8.39 24.58 7.59
C GLU A 583 7.94 23.60 8.69
N TYR A 584 7.67 22.35 8.34
CA TYR A 584 7.09 21.35 9.27
C TYR A 584 8.16 20.46 9.90
N MET A 585 9.17 20.04 9.15
CA MET A 585 10.19 19.12 9.65
C MET A 585 11.51 19.84 10.03
N GLY A 586 11.68 21.11 9.69
CA GLY A 586 12.95 21.80 9.92
C GLY A 586 14.13 21.07 9.27
N ILE A 587 13.93 20.46 8.09
CA ILE A 587 14.99 19.81 7.30
C ILE A 587 15.22 20.53 5.97
N LYS A 588 16.40 20.32 5.39
CA LYS A 588 16.79 20.86 4.08
C LYS A 588 17.51 19.80 3.24
N PRO A 589 17.51 19.92 1.90
CA PRO A 589 18.32 19.05 1.07
C PRO A 589 19.81 19.34 1.32
N PRO A 590 20.70 18.32 1.24
CA PRO A 590 22.14 18.54 1.42
C PRO A 590 22.82 19.29 0.27
N VAL A 591 22.16 19.32 -0.89
CA VAL A 591 22.60 20.01 -2.10
C VAL A 591 21.48 20.89 -2.62
N LEU A 592 21.82 21.94 -3.38
CA LEU A 592 20.81 22.78 -4.02
C LEU A 592 19.94 21.93 -4.97
N ARG A 593 18.63 22.13 -4.90
CA ARG A 593 17.63 21.46 -5.74
C ARG A 593 16.94 22.50 -6.61
N SER A 594 16.42 22.05 -7.74
CA SER A 594 15.69 22.85 -8.73
C SER A 594 14.38 22.17 -9.09
N GLU A 595 13.62 22.77 -10.01
CA GLU A 595 12.44 22.12 -10.59
C GLU A 595 12.78 21.09 -11.67
N ILE A 596 14.05 20.94 -12.07
CA ILE A 596 14.45 19.77 -12.88
C ILE A 596 14.36 18.51 -12.02
N ASP A 597 14.57 18.64 -10.71
CA ASP A 597 14.45 17.57 -9.74
C ASP A 597 12.99 17.30 -9.38
N PHE A 598 12.70 16.08 -8.90
CA PHE A 598 11.40 15.71 -8.36
C PHE A 598 11.59 14.76 -7.17
N ASP A 599 12.08 15.31 -6.07
CA ASP A 599 12.49 14.54 -4.88
C ASP A 599 11.35 13.72 -4.24
N PRO A 600 10.08 14.16 -4.22
CA PRO A 600 8.96 13.33 -3.76
C PRO A 600 8.85 11.99 -4.50
N GLY A 601 9.12 11.96 -5.81
CA GLY A 601 9.09 10.74 -6.61
C GLY A 601 10.10 9.67 -6.18
N SER A 602 11.07 10.03 -5.32
CA SER A 602 12.03 9.08 -4.74
C SER A 602 11.51 8.31 -3.52
N LYS A 603 10.24 8.52 -3.10
CA LYS A 603 9.55 7.79 -2.03
C LYS A 603 8.44 6.93 -2.61
N TYR A 604 8.49 5.61 -2.39
CA TYR A 604 7.60 4.59 -2.98
C TYR A 604 6.10 4.95 -3.09
N HIS A 605 5.53 5.60 -2.07
CA HIS A 605 4.09 5.88 -2.03
C HIS A 605 3.65 6.93 -3.07
N ILE A 606 4.60 7.74 -3.57
CA ILE A 606 4.37 8.73 -4.63
C ILE A 606 4.18 8.03 -5.99
N PRO A 607 5.16 7.27 -6.54
CA PRO A 607 4.96 6.53 -7.80
C PRO A 607 3.90 5.42 -7.69
N ALA A 608 3.66 4.85 -6.51
CA ALA A 608 2.58 3.88 -6.29
C ALA A 608 1.18 4.53 -6.19
N ASN A 609 1.09 5.85 -6.10
CA ASN A 609 -0.13 6.62 -5.86
C ASN A 609 -0.96 6.14 -4.64
N ILE A 610 -0.28 5.79 -3.54
CA ILE A 610 -0.92 5.29 -2.31
C ILE A 610 -1.07 6.44 -1.31
N PRO A 611 -2.28 6.71 -0.75
CA PRO A 611 -2.48 7.72 0.30
C PRO A 611 -1.56 7.53 1.51
N TYR A 612 -1.17 8.64 2.16
CA TYR A 612 -0.19 8.63 3.26
C TYR A 612 -0.76 9.12 4.60
N MET A 613 -1.94 9.74 4.61
CA MET A 613 -2.61 10.27 5.81
C MET A 613 -3.16 9.19 6.76
N ARG A 614 -3.09 7.91 6.36
CA ARG A 614 -3.61 6.77 7.12
C ARG A 614 -2.81 6.46 8.38
#